data_AF-K2J9S1-F1
#
_entry.id   AF-K2J9S1-F1
#
_cell.length_a   1.000
_cell.length_b   1.000
_cell.length_c   1.000
_cell.angle_alpha   90.00
_cell.angle_beta   90.00
_cell.angle_gamma   90.00
#
_symmetry.space_group_name_H-M   'P 1'
#
loop_
_entity.id
_entity.type
_entity.pdbx_description
1 polymer ?
#
loop_
_entity_poly.entity_id
_entity_poly.type
_entity_poly.pdbx_seq_one_letter_code
_entity_poly.pdbx_strand_id
1 'polypeptide(L)' 'MLRKYACILIPSAVSPHSWNLIMDATQAERLYDDVHQERFALDPRLQEQITPP' A
#
# COMPACT_ATOMS: atom_id res chain seq x y z
N MET A 1 -1.97 14.37 11.01
CA MET A 1 -0.91 13.79 10.17
C MET A 1 -1.28 13.88 8.68
N LEU A 2 -2.30 13.16 8.20
CA LEU A 2 -2.75 13.25 6.77
C LEU A 2 -3.24 14.65 6.34
N ARG A 3 -3.80 15.44 7.26
CA ARG A 3 -4.14 16.86 7.01
C ARG A 3 -2.94 17.78 6.75
N LYS A 4 -1.71 17.32 7.00
CA LYS A 4 -0.47 18.09 6.80
C LYS A 4 0.40 17.50 5.69
N TYR A 5 0.31 16.19 5.46
CA TYR A 5 1.07 15.47 4.46
C TYR A 5 0.11 14.61 3.63
N ALA A 6 0.07 14.84 2.32
CA ALA A 6 -0.82 14.14 1.40
C ALA A 6 -0.57 12.62 1.33
N CYS A 7 0.67 12.19 1.60
CA CYS A 7 1.11 10.80 1.59
C CYS A 7 1.94 10.48 2.84
N ILE A 8 1.75 9.30 3.44
CA ILE A 8 2.47 8.82 4.63
C ILE A 8 2.87 7.36 4.44
N LEU A 9 4.15 7.08 4.69
CA LEU A 9 4.69 5.72 4.77
C LEU A 9 4.67 5.21 6.21
N ILE A 10 4.17 3.99 6.40
CA ILE A 10 4.20 3.29 7.69
C ILE A 10 4.82 1.89 7.53
N PRO A 11 5.54 1.37 8.54
CA PRO A 11 6.01 -0.01 8.52
C PRO A 11 4.85 -1.00 8.40
N SER A 12 5.02 -2.08 7.66
CA SER A 12 4.03 -3.14 7.60
C SER A 12 4.01 -3.95 8.89
N ALA A 13 2.81 -4.27 9.39
CA ALA A 13 2.63 -5.08 10.58
C ALA A 13 2.77 -6.59 10.32
N VAL A 14 2.63 -7.02 9.06
CA VAL A 14 2.54 -8.44 8.67
C VAL A 14 3.72 -8.92 7.81
N SER A 15 4.58 -8.01 7.36
CA SER A 15 5.74 -8.34 6.54
C SER A 15 6.95 -7.49 6.95
N PRO A 16 8.02 -8.12 7.48
CA PRO A 16 9.28 -7.43 7.74
C PRO A 16 9.83 -6.76 6.49
N HIS A 17 10.51 -5.62 6.65
CA HIS A 17 11.11 -4.83 5.56
C HIS A 17 10.13 -4.31 4.48
N SER A 18 8.82 -4.43 4.71
CA SER A 18 7.79 -3.86 3.84
C SER A 18 7.17 -2.61 4.47
N TRP A 19 6.69 -1.70 3.62
CA TRP A 19 6.01 -0.46 4.02
C TRP A 19 4.63 -0.39 3.38
N ASN A 20 3.66 0.17 4.09
CA ASN A 20 2.36 0.55 3.53
C ASN A 20 2.34 2.06 3.29
N LEU A 21 1.74 2.47 2.17
CA LEU A 21 1.48 3.87 1.85
C LEU A 21 0.01 4.20 2.14
N ILE A 22 -0.22 5.25 2.93
CA ILE A 22 -1.54 5.83 3.12
C ILE A 22 -1.53 7.21 2.46
N MET A 23 -2.54 7.49 1.65
CA MET A 23 -2.67 8.76 0.95
C MET A 23 -4.10 9.31 1.06
N ASP A 24 -4.20 10.62 1.22
CA ASP A 24 -5.44 11.35 1.03
C ASP A 24 -5.56 11.65 -0.47
N ALA A 25 -6.44 10.91 -1.16
CA ALA A 25 -6.58 10.99 -2.62
C ALA A 25 -6.88 12.41 -3.12
N THR A 26 -7.63 13.20 -2.34
CA THR A 26 -7.96 14.58 -2.73
C THR A 26 -6.74 15.49 -2.62
N GLN A 27 -5.96 15.38 -1.55
CA GLN A 27 -4.74 16.19 -1.41
C GLN A 27 -3.60 15.72 -2.32
N ALA A 28 -3.59 14.43 -2.67
CA ALA A 28 -2.55 13.80 -3.47
C ALA A 28 -2.87 13.76 -4.97
N GLU A 29 -3.97 14.34 -5.44
CA GLU A 29 -4.49 14.22 -6.83
C GLU A 29 -3.43 14.47 -7.92
N ARG A 30 -2.41 15.31 -7.65
CA ARG A 30 -1.32 15.64 -8.59
C ARG A 30 -0.04 14.82 -8.39
N LEU A 31 -0.07 13.87 -7.47
CA LEU A 31 1.08 13.04 -7.07
C LEU A 31 0.96 11.60 -7.58
N TYR A 32 -0.16 11.25 -8.20
CA TYR A 32 -0.40 9.95 -8.80
C TYR A 32 -1.22 10.12 -10.07
N ASP A 33 -1.11 9.15 -10.97
CA ASP A 33 -1.98 9.02 -12.13
C ASP A 33 -2.85 7.77 -11.95
N ASP A 34 -4.11 7.83 -12.36
CA ASP A 34 -4.96 6.63 -12.45
C ASP A 34 -4.57 5.86 -13.71
N VAL A 35 -3.67 4.89 -13.55
CA VAL A 35 -3.07 4.16 -14.68
C VAL A 35 -3.91 2.96 -15.10
N HIS A 36 -4.22 2.05 -14.16
CA HIS A 36 -5.03 0.86 -14.45
C HIS A 36 -5.51 0.18 -13.16
N GLN A 37 -6.78 -0.21 -13.10
CA GLN A 37 -7.33 -1.03 -12.01
C GLN A 37 -7.60 -2.44 -12.53
N GLU A 38 -6.68 -3.37 -12.26
CA GLU A 38 -6.86 -4.77 -12.66
C GLU A 38 -7.82 -5.49 -11.71
N ARG A 39 -8.53 -6.50 -12.25
CA ARG A 39 -9.34 -7.39 -11.41
C ARG A 39 -8.41 -8.24 -10.54
N PHE A 40 -8.19 -7.79 -9.32
CA PHE A 40 -7.42 -8.52 -8.34
C PHE A 40 -8.26 -9.66 -7.74
N ALA A 41 -8.05 -10.88 -8.23
CA ALA A 41 -8.57 -12.08 -7.58
C ALA A 41 -7.67 -12.42 -6.40
N LEU A 42 -7.94 -11.84 -5.23
CA LEU A 42 -7.27 -12.22 -4.00
C LEU A 42 -7.64 -13.66 -3.67
N ASP A 43 -6.82 -14.63 -4.10
CA ASP A 43 -6.92 -16.01 -3.63
C ASP A 43 -6.33 -16.05 -2.20
N PRO A 44 -7.15 -16.24 -1.16
CA PRO A 44 -6.67 -16.24 0.22
C PRO A 44 -5.74 -17.41 0.53
N ARG A 45 -5.60 -18.40 -0.37
CA ARG A 45 -4.64 -19.50 -0.25
C ARG A 45 -3.25 -19.10 -0.74
N LEU A 46 -3.11 -17.99 -1.45
CA LEU A 46 -1.83 -17.42 -1.92
C LEU A 46 -1.17 -16.58 -0.83
N GLN A 47 -1.10 -17.10 0.39
CA GLN A 47 -0.23 -16.56 1.43
C GLN A 47 1.02 -17.43 1.41
N GLU A 48 1.97 -17.12 0.52
CA GLU A 48 3.29 -17.72 0.61
C GLU A 48 3.84 -17.36 2.00
N GLN A 49 3.97 -18.37 2.86
CA GLN A 49 4.70 -18.24 4.10
C GLN A 49 6.14 -17.94 3.72
N ILE A 50 6.50 -16.67 3.72
CA ILE A 50 7.89 -16.22 3.66
C ILE A 50 8.55 -16.74 4.93
N THR A 51 9.05 -17.97 4.87
CA THR A 51 9.88 -18.56 5.92
C THR A 51 11.28 -17.99 5.70
N PRO A 52 11.83 -17.19 6.63
CA PRO A 52 13.21 -16.72 6.50
C PRO A 52 14.17 -17.93 6.55
N PRO A 53 15.35 -17.81 5.90
CA PRO A 53 16.34 -18.89 5.80
C PRO A 53 16.91 -19.33 7.16
#